data_AF-A0A942L1K5-F1
#
_entry.id   AF-A0A942L1K5-F1
#
_cell.length_a   1.000
_cell.length_b   1.000
_cell.length_c   1.000
_cell.angle_alpha   90.00
_cell.angle_beta   90.00
_cell.angle_gamma   90.00
#
_symmetry.space_group_name_H-M   'P 1'
#
loop_
_entity.id
_entity.type
_entity.pdbx_description
1 polymer ?
#
loop_
_entity_poly.entity_id
_entity_poly.type
_entity_poly.pdbx_seq_one_letter_code
_entity_poly.pdbx_strand_id
1 'polypeptide(L)' 'MALPKRKTSKARRDKRRANWKLTSPGLVSCPQCHEAKLPHRICTACGYYKNKAVVAQAAK' A
#
# COMPACT_ATOMS: atom_id res chain seq x y z
N MET A 1 39.54 -2.80 -3.63
CA MET A 1 38.06 -2.87 -3.75
C MET A 1 37.59 -4.26 -3.34
N ALA A 2 36.53 -4.37 -2.54
CA ALA A 2 36.00 -5.68 -2.12
C ALA A 2 35.16 -6.29 -3.25
N LEU A 3 35.56 -7.48 -3.72
CA LEU A 3 34.84 -8.25 -4.74
C LEU A 3 34.36 -9.59 -4.17
N PRO A 4 33.18 -10.08 -4.57
CA PRO A 4 32.71 -11.39 -4.16
C PRO A 4 33.63 -12.49 -4.70
N LYS A 5 34.22 -13.29 -3.80
CA LYS A 5 35.14 -14.38 -4.18
C LYS A 5 34.46 -15.50 -4.97
N ARG A 6 33.15 -15.72 -4.78
CA ARG A 6 32.36 -16.78 -5.43
C ARG A 6 30.94 -16.31 -5.72
N LYS A 7 30.31 -16.94 -6.73
CA LYS A 7 28.88 -16.76 -7.03
C LYS A 7 28.03 -17.25 -5.85
N THR A 8 27.03 -16.46 -5.46
CA THR A 8 26.02 -16.89 -4.47
C THR A 8 25.15 -17.99 -5.07
N SER A 9 25.02 -19.13 -4.38
CA SER A 9 24.16 -20.24 -4.83
C SER A 9 22.68 -19.82 -4.88
N LYS A 10 21.89 -20.50 -5.72
CA LYS A 10 20.43 -20.28 -5.84
C LYS A 10 19.76 -20.37 -4.47
N ALA A 11 20.03 -21.45 -3.72
CA ALA A 11 19.51 -21.65 -2.37
C ALA A 11 19.86 -20.52 -1.40
N ARG A 12 21.10 -20.00 -1.41
CA ARG A 12 21.50 -18.90 -0.51
C ARG A 12 20.82 -17.57 -0.91
N ARG A 13 20.70 -17.30 -2.21
CA ARG A 13 19.98 -16.13 -2.72
C ARG A 13 18.50 -16.17 -2.32
N ASP A 14 17.86 -17.32 -2.51
CA ASP A 14 16.42 -17.46 -2.32
C ASP A 14 16.06 -17.48 -0.82
N LYS A 15 16.89 -18.11 0.03
CA LYS A 15 16.78 -17.99 1.50
C LYS A 15 16.88 -16.54 1.98
N ARG A 16 17.83 -15.76 1.45
CA ARG A 16 17.95 -14.32 1.80
C ARG A 16 16.71 -13.52 1.40
N ARG A 17 16.05 -13.88 0.29
CA ARG A 17 14.82 -13.23 -0.20
C ARG A 17 13.55 -13.76 0.45
N ALA A 18 13.62 -14.74 1.34
CA ALA A 18 12.45 -15.34 1.96
C ALA A 18 11.59 -14.30 2.70
N ASN A 19 12.23 -13.30 3.31
CA ASN A 19 11.54 -12.24 4.07
C ASN A 19 11.22 -10.99 3.23
N TRP A 20 11.54 -10.98 1.94
CA TRP A 20 11.21 -9.86 1.05
C TRP A 20 9.76 -10.01 0.55
N LYS A 21 8.80 -9.82 1.45
CA LYS A 21 7.37 -9.95 1.18
C LYS A 21 6.71 -8.57 1.13
N LEU A 22 5.77 -8.40 0.21
CA LEU A 22 4.88 -7.25 0.17
C LEU A 22 3.74 -7.47 1.16
N THR A 23 3.38 -6.43 1.91
CA THR A 23 2.21 -6.42 2.78
C THR A 23 1.06 -5.74 2.05
N SER A 24 -0.14 -6.33 2.10
CA SER A 24 -1.34 -5.71 1.55
C SER A 24 -1.78 -4.55 2.46
N PRO A 25 -2.17 -3.39 1.90
CA PRO A 25 -2.71 -2.31 2.70
C PRO A 25 -4.07 -2.71 3.32
N GLY A 26 -4.31 -2.31 4.56
CA GLY A 26 -5.62 -2.45 5.18
C GLY A 26 -6.61 -1.48 4.54
N LEU A 27 -7.68 -2.01 3.96
CA LEU A 27 -8.78 -1.23 3.39
C LEU A 27 -9.96 -1.25 4.37
N VAL A 28 -10.60 -0.10 4.55
CA VAL A 28 -11.74 0.11 5.43
C VAL A 28 -12.90 0.64 4.59
N SER A 29 -14.14 0.25 4.90
CA SER A 29 -15.32 0.79 4.22
C SER A 29 -15.53 2.27 4.55
N CYS A 30 -15.91 3.06 3.55
CA CYS A 30 -16.31 4.43 3.75
C CYS A 30 -17.73 4.49 4.34
N PRO A 31 -18.00 5.25 5.43
CA PRO A 31 -19.33 5.33 6.02
C PRO A 31 -20.37 6.06 5.17
N GLN A 32 -19.96 6.77 4.10
CA GLN A 32 -20.85 7.57 3.25
C GLN A 32 -21.16 6.92 1.90
N CYS A 33 -20.17 6.30 1.26
CA CYS A 33 -20.32 5.66 -0.06
C CYS A 33 -20.08 4.14 -0.05
N HIS A 34 -19.77 3.55 1.11
CA HIS A 34 -19.44 2.13 1.30
C HIS A 34 -18.26 1.58 0.47
N GLU A 35 -17.57 2.42 -0.29
CA GLU A 35 -16.36 2.02 -1.02
C GLU A 35 -15.16 1.75 -0.11
N ALA A 36 -14.27 0.88 -0.58
CA ALA A 36 -13.01 0.56 0.08
C ALA A 36 -12.05 1.76 0.00
N LYS A 37 -11.68 2.30 1.16
CA LYS A 37 -10.71 3.38 1.29
C LYS A 37 -9.57 3.00 2.22
N LEU A 38 -8.45 3.71 2.09
CA LEU A 38 -7.39 3.62 3.07
C LEU A 38 -7.80 4.31 4.38
N PRO A 39 -7.42 3.77 5.55
CA PRO A 39 -7.70 4.38 6.83
C PRO A 39 -7.01 5.75 6.93
N HIS A 40 -7.64 6.67 7.65
CA HIS A 40 -7.18 8.05 7.88
C HIS A 40 -6.94 8.90 6.61
N ARG A 41 -7.34 8.44 5.42
CA ARG A 41 -7.33 9.23 4.18
C ARG A 41 -8.73 9.70 3.79
N ILE A 42 -8.78 10.76 3.00
CA ILE A 42 -10.00 11.23 2.33
C ILE A 42 -10.43 10.15 1.33
N CYS A 43 -11.73 9.86 1.26
CA CYS A 43 -12.25 8.96 0.24
C CYS A 43 -12.19 9.66 -1.14
N THR A 44 -11.57 9.04 -2.12
CA THR A 44 -11.43 9.59 -3.47
C THR A 44 -12.76 9.69 -4.21
N ALA A 45 -13.71 8.78 -3.95
CA ALA A 45 -14.99 8.76 -4.64
C ALA A 45 -16.02 9.72 -4.05
N CYS A 46 -16.00 9.99 -2.75
CA CYS A 46 -16.97 10.89 -2.13
C CYS A 46 -16.37 12.24 -1.67
N GLY A 47 -15.05 12.38 -1.53
CA GLY A 47 -14.42 13.63 -1.09
C GLY A 47 -14.64 13.95 0.40
N TYR A 48 -15.25 13.03 1.15
CA TYR A 48 -15.55 13.19 2.57
C TYR A 48 -14.44 12.65 3.47
N TYR A 49 -14.15 13.40 4.54
CA TYR A 49 -13.34 12.96 5.67
C TYR A 49 -14.02 13.39 6.96
N LYS A 50 -14.25 12.43 7.88
CA LYS A 50 -14.94 12.66 9.16
C LYS A 50 -16.24 13.47 9.00
N ASN A 51 -17.09 13.06 8.06
CA ASN A 51 -18.40 13.69 7.75
C ASN A 51 -18.33 15.16 7.30
N LYS A 52 -17.14 15.67 6.97
CA LYS A 52 -16.96 16.97 6.32
C LYS A 52 -16.60 16.76 4.86
N ALA A 53 -17.26 17.51 3.97
CA ALA A 53 -16.87 17.60 2.57
C ALA A 53 -15.60 18.45 2.51
N VAL A 54 -14.45 17.82 2.26
CA VAL A 54 -13.14 18.50 2.21
C VAL A 54 -12.79 18.89 0.78
N VAL A 55 -13.34 18.17 -0.21
CA VAL A 55 -13.11 18.42 -1.62
C VAL A 55 -14.45 18.59 -2.32
N ALA A 56 -14.70 19.76 -2.92
CA ALA A 56 -15.76 19.93 -3.90
C ALA A 56 -15.33 19.16 -5.16
N GLN A 57 -16.02 18.07 -5.50
CA GLN A 57 -15.55 17.16 -6.54
C GLN A 57 -15.43 17.87 -7.90
N ALA A 58 -14.22 17.88 -8.47
CA ALA A 58 -14.01 17.81 -9.91
C ALA A 58 -13.58 16.37 -10.21
N ALA A 59 -14.54 15.57 -10.68
CA ALA A 59 -14.33 14.20 -11.09
C ALA A 59 -13.32 14.11 -12.25
N LYS A 60 -12.33 13.23 -12.13
CA LYS A 60 -11.75 12.52 -13.27
C LYS A 60 -11.03 11.25 -12.83
#